data_AF-A0A7Y5CR24-F1
#
_entry.id   AF-A0A7Y5CR24-F1
#
_cell.length_a   1.000
_cell.length_b   1.000
_cell.length_c   1.000
_cell.angle_alpha   90.00
_cell.angle_beta   90.00
_cell.angle_gamma   90.00
#
_symmetry.space_group_name_H-M   'P 1'
#
loop_
_entity.id
_entity.type
_entity.pdbx_description
1 polymer ?
#
loop_
_entity_poly.entity_id
_entity_poly.type
_entity_poly.pdbx_seq_one_letter_code
_entity_poly.pdbx_strand_id
1 'polypeptide(L)'
;MFKTLQLQFDAHQDHQLEAVESVVRLFEGLPKRAPEFSLGGEIVANLPLHETLRESWLRENLAAVQQKNGIENPFAELQVDEGMVIDCAGNETWRYPSFTVEMETGTGKTYVYLRTIHELRQRYGFSKFVIVVPSVAIYEGVVKSFEITRSHFRSLYGNETVHLLKYDGSKLSQLRSFASDTFTEIMVITLDAFNKASNVIYKYSEKLPGERKPYQFIQETRPILILDEPQNMESDTAKTALRSLHPLIAMRYSATPRTDPNLVYRLTPFEAFRRNLVKKIEVSGVVKKDDLNQPFLALTKISRNGRITARVRTYADEKGQTREAELVLRQYDDLYKITRRDEFKDRYCVVEINAAEEFLLFENGITLRLNDTLGPSRPEIFRLQIEETIRTHMERQEELRDRDVKVLSLFFIDRVANYTDENGIIKQLFDRAFDKLKKQYPYFKNYRPEQVREAYFAKK
;
A
#
# COMPACT_ATOMS: atom_id res chain seq x y z
N MET A 1 -20.00 14.17 24.01
CA MET A 1 -20.23 14.02 22.55
C MET A 1 -18.89 14.10 21.86
N PHE A 2 -18.36 12.98 21.35
CA PHE A 2 -17.22 13.05 20.42
C PHE A 2 -17.74 13.69 19.13
N LYS A 3 -17.22 14.87 18.75
CA LYS A 3 -17.47 15.42 17.41
C LYS A 3 -17.00 14.37 16.41
N THR A 4 -17.91 13.80 15.64
CA THR A 4 -17.56 12.92 14.53
C THR A 4 -16.73 13.73 13.54
N LEU A 5 -15.48 13.31 13.28
CA LEU A 5 -14.62 13.96 12.31
C LEU A 5 -15.32 13.94 10.94
N GLN A 6 -15.75 15.11 10.47
CA GLN A 6 -16.28 15.26 9.11
C GLN A 6 -15.15 15.75 8.22
N LEU A 7 -14.82 14.95 7.21
CA LEU A 7 -13.85 15.34 6.19
C LEU A 7 -14.54 16.29 5.21
N GLN A 8 -13.87 17.40 4.91
CA GLN A 8 -14.27 18.31 3.85
C GLN A 8 -13.52 17.92 2.57
N PHE A 9 -14.26 17.60 1.52
CA PHE A 9 -13.68 17.25 0.22
C PHE A 9 -13.70 18.48 -0.70
N ASP A 10 -12.60 18.69 -1.40
CA ASP A 10 -12.48 19.71 -2.43
C ASP A 10 -12.73 19.08 -3.81
N ALA A 11 -13.75 19.55 -4.52
CA ALA A 11 -14.11 19.05 -5.85
C ALA A 11 -13.31 19.72 -6.98
N HIS A 12 -12.47 20.71 -6.68
CA HIS A 12 -11.84 21.59 -7.66
C HIS A 12 -10.33 21.44 -7.76
N GLN A 13 -9.76 20.34 -7.24
CA GLN A 13 -8.33 20.07 -7.40
C GLN A 13 -8.01 19.73 -8.86
N ASP A 14 -7.28 20.63 -9.54
CA ASP A 14 -6.99 20.53 -10.97
C ASP A 14 -6.34 19.20 -11.36
N HIS A 15 -5.34 18.73 -10.62
CA HIS A 15 -4.66 17.46 -10.92
C HIS A 15 -5.58 16.23 -10.79
N GLN A 16 -6.65 16.32 -10.00
CA GLN A 16 -7.65 15.27 -9.91
C GLN A 16 -8.63 15.36 -11.08
N LEU A 17 -9.05 16.58 -11.43
CA LEU A 17 -9.93 16.84 -12.58
C LEU A 17 -9.27 16.42 -13.90
N GLU A 18 -8.00 16.77 -14.09
CA GLU A 18 -7.19 16.39 -15.25
C GLU A 18 -7.10 14.86 -15.39
N ALA A 19 -6.83 14.16 -14.29
CA ALA A 19 -6.77 12.69 -14.28
C ALA A 19 -8.11 12.06 -14.66
N VAL A 20 -9.21 12.54 -14.06
CA VAL A 20 -10.57 12.07 -14.36
C VAL A 20 -10.92 12.32 -15.83
N GLU A 21 -10.69 13.55 -16.31
CA GLU A 21 -11.02 13.94 -17.68
C GLU A 21 -10.22 13.12 -18.70
N SER A 22 -8.95 12.81 -18.40
CA SER A 22 -8.11 11.98 -19.26
C SER A 22 -8.70 10.59 -19.49
N VAL A 23 -9.32 10.00 -18.46
CA VAL A 23 -10.03 8.72 -18.60
C VAL A 23 -11.34 8.87 -19.37
N VAL A 24 -12.12 9.90 -19.03
CA VAL A 24 -13.44 10.13 -19.61
C VAL A 24 -13.34 10.39 -21.13
N ARG A 25 -12.30 11.08 -21.59
CA ARG A 25 -12.07 11.37 -23.00
C ARG A 25 -11.66 10.17 -23.84
N LEU A 26 -11.28 9.04 -23.23
CA LEU A 26 -11.10 7.78 -23.97
C LEU A 26 -12.37 7.35 -24.70
N PHE A 27 -13.54 7.77 -24.20
CA PHE A 27 -14.84 7.41 -24.75
C PHE A 27 -15.51 8.57 -25.51
N GLU A 28 -14.76 9.62 -25.86
CA GLU A 28 -15.26 10.79 -26.58
C GLU A 28 -15.92 10.36 -27.91
N GLY A 29 -17.18 10.80 -28.12
CA GLY A 29 -18.01 10.40 -29.26
C GLY A 29 -18.92 9.19 -29.03
N LEU A 30 -18.80 8.48 -27.90
CA LEU A 30 -19.75 7.42 -27.54
C LEU A 30 -21.09 8.02 -27.09
N PRO A 31 -22.24 7.68 -27.71
CA PRO A 31 -23.52 8.20 -27.29
C PRO A 31 -23.89 7.70 -25.89
N LYS A 32 -24.47 8.58 -25.07
CA LYS A 32 -24.99 8.20 -23.75
C LYS A 32 -26.11 7.17 -23.91
N ARG A 33 -25.99 6.05 -23.22
CA ARG A 33 -27.01 5.00 -23.21
C ARG A 33 -27.76 5.00 -21.90
N ALA A 34 -29.09 4.85 -21.99
CA ALA A 34 -29.86 4.44 -20.83
C ALA A 34 -29.66 2.93 -20.62
N PRO A 35 -29.64 2.43 -19.38
CA PRO A 35 -29.67 1.00 -19.13
C PRO A 35 -30.96 0.45 -19.76
N GLU A 36 -30.80 -0.35 -20.82
CA GLU A 36 -31.92 -0.95 -21.53
C GLU A 36 -32.43 -2.13 -20.72
N PHE A 37 -33.59 -1.97 -20.09
CA PHE A 37 -34.29 -3.09 -19.48
C PHE A 37 -34.87 -3.94 -20.61
N SER A 38 -34.21 -5.06 -20.91
CA SER A 38 -34.74 -6.04 -21.84
C SER A 38 -35.83 -6.85 -21.14
N LEU A 39 -37.05 -6.85 -21.68
CA LEU A 39 -38.15 -7.70 -21.21
C LEU A 39 -37.72 -9.18 -21.33
N GLY A 40 -37.31 -9.77 -20.21
CA GLY A 40 -36.77 -11.14 -20.11
C GLY A 40 -35.27 -11.24 -19.80
N GLY A 41 -34.52 -10.13 -19.81
CA GLY A 41 -33.12 -10.08 -19.41
C GLY A 41 -32.98 -9.91 -17.90
N GLU A 42 -32.37 -10.89 -17.22
CA GLU A 42 -32.08 -10.80 -15.78
C GLU A 42 -30.84 -9.94 -15.46
N ILE A 43 -30.08 -9.53 -16.47
CA ILE A 43 -28.77 -8.88 -16.33
C ILE A 43 -28.70 -7.59 -17.14
N VAL A 44 -28.25 -6.52 -16.50
CA VAL A 44 -27.99 -5.21 -17.09
C VAL A 44 -26.50 -5.10 -17.38
N ALA A 45 -26.13 -5.16 -18.64
CA ALA A 45 -24.74 -5.04 -19.08
C ALA A 45 -24.37 -3.61 -19.50
N ASN A 46 -23.10 -3.23 -19.35
CA ASN A 46 -22.59 -1.94 -19.85
C ASN A 46 -22.69 -1.80 -21.38
N LEU A 47 -22.52 -2.91 -22.10
CA LEU A 47 -22.73 -3.02 -23.54
C LEU A 47 -23.45 -4.34 -23.84
N PRO A 48 -24.29 -4.41 -24.89
CA PRO A 48 -24.85 -5.67 -25.34
C PRO A 48 -23.77 -6.71 -25.66
N LEU A 49 -24.08 -8.00 -25.51
CA LEU A 49 -23.13 -9.10 -25.73
C LEU A 49 -22.50 -9.09 -27.14
N HIS A 50 -23.24 -8.65 -28.15
CA HIS A 50 -22.78 -8.59 -29.53
C HIS A 50 -22.02 -7.30 -29.89
N GLU A 51 -21.98 -6.32 -28.98
CA GLU A 51 -21.27 -5.07 -29.20
C GLU A 51 -19.89 -5.08 -28.52
N THR A 52 -18.95 -4.39 -29.14
CA THR A 52 -17.60 -4.18 -28.60
C THR A 52 -17.16 -2.75 -28.85
N LEU A 53 -16.26 -2.24 -28.01
CA LEU A 53 -15.60 -0.97 -28.26
C LEU A 53 -14.57 -1.18 -29.37
N ARG A 54 -14.66 -0.40 -30.45
CA ARG A 54 -13.70 -0.50 -31.56
C ARG A 54 -12.33 -0.03 -31.09
N GLU A 55 -11.33 -0.91 -31.18
CA GLU A 55 -9.96 -0.61 -30.75
C GLU A 55 -9.33 0.56 -31.51
N SER A 56 -9.64 0.71 -32.81
CA SER A 56 -9.15 1.85 -33.61
C SER A 56 -9.65 3.19 -33.09
N TRP A 57 -10.92 3.27 -32.69
CA TRP A 57 -11.53 4.46 -32.11
C TRP A 57 -10.97 4.76 -30.72
N LEU A 58 -10.80 3.74 -29.87
CA LEU A 58 -10.13 3.90 -28.57
C LEU A 58 -8.69 4.40 -28.72
N ARG A 59 -7.97 3.92 -29.74
CA ARG A 59 -6.60 4.34 -30.04
C ARG A 59 -6.53 5.80 -30.49
N GLU A 60 -7.48 6.25 -31.33
CA GLU A 60 -7.57 7.66 -31.75
C GLU A 60 -7.83 8.58 -30.55
N ASN A 61 -8.78 8.20 -29.68
CA ASN A 61 -9.06 8.95 -28.46
C ASN A 61 -7.87 8.94 -27.49
N LEU A 62 -7.19 7.80 -27.32
CA LEU A 62 -5.97 7.69 -26.54
C LEU A 62 -4.89 8.64 -27.04
N ALA A 63 -4.64 8.70 -28.35
CA ALA A 63 -3.67 9.60 -28.94
C ALA A 63 -4.00 11.08 -28.66
N ALA A 64 -5.29 11.46 -28.75
CA ALA A 64 -5.73 12.81 -28.43
C ALA A 64 -5.57 13.16 -26.94
N VAL A 65 -5.78 12.19 -26.04
CA VAL A 65 -5.54 12.35 -24.59
C VAL A 65 -4.05 12.51 -24.31
N GLN A 66 -3.21 11.63 -24.87
CA GLN A 66 -1.76 11.65 -24.68
C GLN A 66 -1.14 12.94 -25.21
N GLN A 67 -1.57 13.42 -26.39
CA GLN A 67 -1.13 14.69 -26.94
C GLN A 67 -1.47 15.87 -26.01
N LYS A 68 -2.69 15.90 -25.46
CA LYS A 68 -3.10 16.96 -24.52
C LYS A 68 -2.27 16.94 -23.24
N ASN A 69 -1.89 15.76 -22.76
CA ASN A 69 -1.16 15.58 -21.51
C ASN A 69 0.37 15.60 -21.69
N GLY A 70 0.87 15.85 -22.91
CA GLY A 70 2.31 15.83 -23.20
C GLY A 70 2.95 14.45 -22.98
N ILE A 71 2.18 13.38 -23.13
CA ILE A 71 2.64 12.00 -23.00
C ILE A 71 3.11 11.53 -24.37
N GLU A 72 4.38 11.17 -24.48
CA GLU A 72 4.89 10.49 -25.67
C GLU A 72 4.28 9.09 -25.75
N ASN A 73 3.73 8.74 -26.92
CA ASN A 73 3.23 7.40 -27.16
C ASN A 73 4.28 6.59 -27.94
N PRO A 74 5.03 5.69 -27.28
CA PRO A 74 6.01 4.87 -27.97
C PRO A 74 5.37 3.74 -28.79
N PHE A 75 4.06 3.50 -28.66
CA PHE A 75 3.37 2.37 -29.29
C PHE A 75 2.42 2.83 -30.40
N ALA A 76 2.55 2.22 -31.58
CA ALA A 76 1.66 2.49 -32.71
C ALA A 76 0.25 1.89 -32.53
N GLU A 77 0.13 0.84 -31.72
CA GLU A 77 -1.09 0.07 -31.49
C GLU A 77 -1.58 0.17 -30.05
N LEU A 78 -2.88 -0.05 -29.86
CA LEU A 78 -3.52 -0.09 -28.55
C LEU A 78 -3.05 -1.33 -27.78
N GLN A 79 -2.54 -1.15 -26.57
CA GLN A 79 -2.08 -2.27 -25.75
C GLN A 79 -3.27 -2.99 -25.09
N VAL A 80 -3.30 -4.30 -25.23
CA VAL A 80 -4.39 -5.15 -24.73
C VAL A 80 -3.84 -6.28 -23.86
N ASP A 81 -4.66 -6.76 -22.92
CA ASP A 81 -4.45 -8.08 -22.31
C ASP A 81 -5.29 -9.10 -23.09
N GLU A 82 -4.64 -10.16 -23.58
CA GLU A 82 -5.26 -11.24 -24.35
C GLU A 82 -4.77 -12.59 -23.85
N GLY A 83 -5.68 -13.55 -23.72
CA GLY A 83 -5.34 -14.95 -23.42
C GLY A 83 -6.53 -15.73 -22.85
N MET A 84 -6.27 -16.95 -22.40
CA MET A 84 -7.33 -17.83 -21.86
C MET A 84 -7.88 -17.29 -20.54
N VAL A 85 -9.18 -17.54 -20.32
CA VAL A 85 -9.81 -17.45 -19.00
C VAL A 85 -9.34 -18.62 -18.11
N ILE A 86 -9.62 -18.56 -16.80
CA ILE A 86 -9.34 -19.69 -15.91
C ILE A 86 -10.12 -20.94 -16.36
N ASP A 87 -9.47 -22.11 -16.35
CA ASP A 87 -10.02 -23.37 -16.89
C ASP A 87 -11.43 -23.72 -16.36
N CYS A 88 -11.76 -23.33 -15.12
CA CYS A 88 -13.07 -23.61 -14.53
C CYS A 88 -14.17 -22.60 -14.91
N ALA A 89 -13.80 -21.45 -15.46
CA ALA A 89 -14.72 -20.44 -15.98
C ALA A 89 -15.05 -20.70 -17.46
N GLY A 90 -14.12 -21.28 -18.21
CA GLY A 90 -14.35 -21.63 -19.60
C GLY A 90 -13.07 -22.01 -20.33
N ASN A 91 -13.19 -22.25 -21.64
CA ASN A 91 -12.09 -22.61 -22.54
C ASN A 91 -11.84 -21.52 -23.60
N GLU A 92 -12.47 -20.35 -23.45
CA GLU A 92 -12.36 -19.24 -24.38
C GLU A 92 -11.17 -18.32 -24.09
N THR A 93 -10.75 -17.61 -25.13
CA THR A 93 -9.84 -16.48 -25.02
C THR A 93 -10.65 -15.21 -24.81
N TRP A 94 -10.20 -14.35 -23.90
CA TRP A 94 -10.74 -13.00 -23.72
C TRP A 94 -9.66 -11.95 -23.99
N ARG A 95 -10.06 -10.84 -24.61
CA ARG A 95 -9.19 -9.71 -24.99
C ARG A 95 -9.84 -8.40 -24.55
N TYR A 96 -9.08 -7.54 -23.86
CA TYR A 96 -9.54 -6.22 -23.46
C TYR A 96 -8.39 -5.19 -23.40
N PRO A 97 -8.64 -3.92 -23.77
CA PRO A 97 -7.68 -2.84 -23.58
C PRO A 97 -7.43 -2.51 -22.11
N SER A 98 -6.19 -2.19 -21.76
CA SER A 98 -5.79 -1.78 -20.41
C SER A 98 -5.11 -0.41 -20.44
N PHE A 99 -5.60 0.54 -19.64
CA PHE A 99 -5.14 1.93 -19.62
C PHE A 99 -4.58 2.29 -18.25
N THR A 100 -3.58 3.17 -18.21
CA THR A 100 -2.87 3.51 -16.98
C THR A 100 -3.02 4.97 -16.60
N VAL A 101 -3.38 5.21 -15.34
CA VAL A 101 -3.37 6.49 -14.64
C VAL A 101 -2.29 6.41 -13.56
N GLU A 102 -1.19 7.11 -13.79
CA GLU A 102 -0.07 7.19 -12.85
C GLU A 102 -0.24 8.41 -11.94
N MET A 103 -0.38 8.19 -10.64
CA MET A 103 -0.54 9.24 -9.64
C MET A 103 0.23 8.94 -8.38
N GLU A 104 1.10 9.88 -7.98
CA GLU A 104 1.84 9.79 -6.73
C GLU A 104 0.92 9.55 -5.52
N THR A 105 1.43 8.81 -4.53
CA THR A 105 0.79 8.59 -3.24
C THR A 105 0.43 9.92 -2.56
N GLY A 106 -0.72 9.94 -1.88
CA GLY A 106 -1.19 11.15 -1.20
C GLY A 106 -1.86 12.20 -2.10
N THR A 107 -1.93 12.00 -3.42
CA THR A 107 -2.57 12.96 -4.35
C THR A 107 -4.08 12.72 -4.58
N GLY A 108 -4.65 11.68 -3.95
CA GLY A 108 -6.09 11.40 -3.99
C GLY A 108 -6.54 10.37 -5.04
N LYS A 109 -5.67 9.43 -5.43
CA LYS A 109 -5.94 8.34 -6.40
C LYS A 109 -7.30 7.63 -6.21
N THR A 110 -7.66 7.28 -4.96
CA THR A 110 -8.95 6.67 -4.65
C THR A 110 -10.13 7.59 -4.92
N TYR A 111 -10.01 8.87 -4.58
CA TYR A 111 -11.02 9.87 -4.91
C TYR A 111 -11.18 10.01 -6.43
N VAL A 112 -10.06 10.02 -7.17
CA VAL A 112 -10.05 10.10 -8.63
C VAL A 112 -10.81 8.95 -9.27
N TYR A 113 -10.51 7.68 -8.97
CA TYR A 113 -11.23 6.59 -9.65
C TYR A 113 -12.70 6.50 -9.25
N LEU A 114 -13.07 6.85 -8.01
CA LEU A 114 -14.47 6.91 -7.61
C LEU A 114 -15.20 8.01 -8.38
N ARG A 115 -14.57 9.18 -8.53
CA ARG A 115 -15.10 10.27 -9.34
C ARG A 115 -15.19 9.91 -10.82
N THR A 116 -14.20 9.18 -11.36
CA THR A 116 -14.22 8.66 -12.73
C THR A 116 -15.45 7.78 -12.98
N ILE A 117 -15.83 6.93 -12.02
CA ILE A 117 -17.05 6.11 -12.12
C ILE A 117 -18.29 7.01 -12.27
N HIS A 118 -18.41 8.05 -11.45
CA HIS A 118 -19.51 9.01 -11.56
C HIS A 118 -19.54 9.75 -12.91
N GLU A 119 -18.39 10.21 -13.42
CA GLU A 119 -18.32 10.87 -14.73
C GLU A 119 -18.68 9.92 -15.88
N LEU A 120 -18.17 8.69 -15.86
CA LEU A 120 -18.47 7.68 -16.87
C LEU A 120 -19.97 7.34 -16.90
N ARG A 121 -20.61 7.26 -15.73
CA ARG A 121 -22.07 7.14 -15.62
C ARG A 121 -22.77 8.36 -16.20
N GLN A 122 -22.36 9.57 -15.81
CA GLN A 122 -23.04 10.80 -16.21
C GLN A 122 -22.96 11.04 -17.72
N ARG A 123 -21.79 10.83 -18.33
CA ARG A 123 -21.55 11.13 -19.75
C ARG A 123 -21.93 10.00 -20.69
N TYR A 124 -21.68 8.74 -20.31
CA TYR A 124 -21.83 7.59 -21.20
C TYR A 124 -22.88 6.57 -20.75
N GLY A 125 -23.26 6.58 -19.47
CA GLY A 125 -24.30 5.69 -18.93
C GLY A 125 -23.79 4.38 -18.33
N PHE A 126 -22.47 4.14 -18.35
CA PHE A 126 -21.85 2.97 -17.73
C PHE A 126 -22.27 2.83 -16.26
N SER A 127 -22.63 1.61 -15.87
CA SER A 127 -23.24 1.34 -14.56
C SER A 127 -22.58 0.18 -13.81
N LYS A 128 -21.78 -0.67 -14.47
CA LYS A 128 -21.20 -1.88 -13.87
C LYS A 128 -19.69 -1.75 -13.73
N PHE A 129 -19.21 -1.64 -12.50
CA PHE A 129 -17.80 -1.45 -12.20
C PHE A 129 -17.31 -2.49 -11.18
N VAL A 130 -16.09 -2.97 -11.38
CA VAL A 130 -15.43 -3.87 -10.43
C VAL A 130 -14.08 -3.28 -10.03
N ILE A 131 -13.94 -2.92 -8.75
CA ILE A 131 -12.70 -2.48 -8.16
C ILE A 131 -11.96 -3.71 -7.63
N VAL A 132 -10.84 -4.05 -8.26
CA VAL A 132 -9.97 -5.15 -7.83
C VAL A 132 -8.82 -4.57 -7.02
N VAL A 133 -8.57 -5.15 -5.83
CA VAL A 133 -7.52 -4.72 -4.90
C VAL A 133 -6.64 -5.91 -4.48
N PRO A 134 -5.36 -5.70 -4.14
CA PRO A 134 -4.44 -6.81 -3.90
C PRO A 134 -4.44 -7.28 -2.44
N SER A 135 -5.01 -6.51 -1.51
CA SER A 135 -5.04 -6.86 -0.08
C SER A 135 -6.32 -6.43 0.62
N VAL A 136 -6.61 -7.08 1.75
CA VAL A 136 -7.76 -6.75 2.62
C VAL A 136 -7.62 -5.34 3.22
N ALA A 137 -6.41 -4.86 3.50
CA ALA A 137 -6.22 -3.51 4.03
C ALA A 137 -6.64 -2.44 3.00
N ILE A 138 -6.26 -2.63 1.73
CA ILE A 138 -6.69 -1.73 0.64
C ILE A 138 -8.20 -1.87 0.43
N TYR A 139 -8.73 -3.08 0.44
CA TYR A 139 -10.17 -3.35 0.36
C TYR A 139 -10.99 -2.52 1.36
N GLU A 140 -10.64 -2.59 2.66
CA GLU A 140 -11.30 -1.81 3.70
C GLU A 140 -11.09 -0.29 3.51
N GLY A 141 -9.92 0.10 3.01
CA GLY A 141 -9.62 1.50 2.65
C GLY A 141 -10.53 2.04 1.55
N VAL A 142 -10.76 1.28 0.47
CA VAL A 142 -11.68 1.65 -0.62
C VAL A 142 -13.11 1.74 -0.12
N VAL A 143 -13.55 0.73 0.64
CA VAL A 143 -14.87 0.70 1.27
C VAL A 143 -15.09 1.94 2.13
N LYS A 144 -14.12 2.26 2.99
CA LYS A 144 -14.20 3.44 3.84
C LYS A 144 -14.23 4.73 3.02
N SER A 145 -13.42 4.81 1.97
CA SER A 145 -13.34 5.96 1.07
C SER A 145 -14.67 6.21 0.33
N PHE A 146 -15.32 5.16 -0.13
CA PHE A 146 -16.66 5.25 -0.71
C PHE A 146 -17.69 5.77 0.32
N GLU A 147 -17.68 5.23 1.55
CA GLU A 147 -18.62 5.65 2.60
C GLU A 147 -18.47 7.14 2.96
N ILE A 148 -17.23 7.63 3.12
CA ILE A 148 -16.97 9.03 3.50
C ILE A 148 -17.22 10.02 2.35
N THR A 149 -17.03 9.61 1.10
CA THR A 149 -17.24 10.48 -0.08
C THR A 149 -18.68 10.46 -0.60
N ARG A 150 -19.54 9.59 -0.05
CA ARG A 150 -20.92 9.41 -0.54
C ARG A 150 -21.75 10.69 -0.57
N SER A 151 -21.75 11.47 0.52
CA SER A 151 -22.50 12.73 0.57
C SER A 151 -21.95 13.76 -0.40
N HIS A 152 -20.63 13.83 -0.52
CA HIS A 152 -19.91 14.70 -1.45
C HIS A 152 -20.30 14.42 -2.90
N PHE A 153 -20.17 13.16 -3.34
CA PHE A 153 -20.52 12.80 -4.72
C PHE A 153 -22.01 12.90 -5.02
N ARG A 154 -22.89 12.60 -4.06
CA ARG A 154 -24.33 12.86 -4.22
C ARG A 154 -24.63 14.32 -4.48
N SER A 155 -23.96 15.24 -3.77
CA SER A 155 -24.11 16.67 -4.02
C SER A 155 -23.57 17.08 -5.40
N LEU A 156 -22.43 16.51 -5.80
CA LEU A 156 -21.75 16.86 -7.06
C LEU A 156 -22.48 16.33 -8.30
N TYR A 157 -23.10 15.15 -8.21
CA TYR A 157 -23.71 14.44 -9.34
C TYR A 157 -25.24 14.33 -9.23
N GLY A 158 -25.90 15.36 -8.68
CA GLY A 158 -27.36 15.48 -8.75
C GLY A 158 -28.14 14.37 -8.02
N ASN A 159 -27.60 13.85 -6.92
CA ASN A 159 -28.12 12.71 -6.15
C ASN A 159 -28.18 11.37 -6.91
N GLU A 160 -27.34 11.16 -7.92
CA GLU A 160 -27.20 9.85 -8.56
C GLU A 160 -26.96 8.75 -7.51
N THR A 161 -27.77 7.68 -7.59
CA THR A 161 -27.65 6.54 -6.70
C THR A 161 -26.51 5.65 -7.17
N VAL A 162 -25.51 5.50 -6.30
CA VAL A 162 -24.40 4.58 -6.48
C VAL A 162 -24.35 3.62 -5.30
N HIS A 163 -24.28 2.34 -5.60
CA HIS A 163 -24.23 1.25 -4.65
C HIS A 163 -22.83 0.62 -4.63
N LEU A 164 -22.39 0.25 -3.43
CA LEU A 164 -21.14 -0.47 -3.22
C LEU A 164 -21.44 -1.88 -2.71
N LEU A 165 -21.16 -2.87 -3.54
CA LEU A 165 -21.16 -4.27 -3.16
C LEU A 165 -19.79 -4.66 -2.59
N LYS A 166 -19.77 -4.99 -1.30
CA LYS A 166 -18.61 -5.59 -0.63
C LYS A 166 -18.61 -7.09 -0.94
N TYR A 167 -17.78 -7.56 -1.87
CA TYR A 167 -17.77 -8.98 -2.24
C TYR A 167 -17.40 -9.86 -1.04
N ASP A 168 -18.26 -10.83 -0.75
CA ASP A 168 -18.08 -11.82 0.31
C ASP A 168 -18.57 -13.17 -0.23
N GLY A 169 -17.67 -14.16 -0.29
CA GLY A 169 -17.97 -15.49 -0.81
C GLY A 169 -19.09 -16.23 -0.03
N SER A 170 -19.45 -15.76 1.16
CA SER A 170 -20.58 -16.28 1.94
C SER A 170 -21.95 -15.67 1.53
N LYS A 171 -21.96 -14.51 0.85
CA LYS A 171 -23.15 -13.69 0.53
C LYS A 171 -23.39 -13.55 -0.98
N LEU A 172 -23.32 -14.66 -1.71
CA LEU A 172 -23.41 -14.70 -3.17
C LEU A 172 -24.74 -14.15 -3.74
N SER A 173 -25.83 -14.16 -2.98
CA SER A 173 -27.13 -13.65 -3.43
C SER A 173 -27.10 -12.17 -3.85
N GLN A 174 -26.15 -11.39 -3.33
CA GLN A 174 -25.98 -9.98 -3.67
C GLN A 174 -25.46 -9.76 -5.10
N LEU A 175 -24.82 -10.78 -5.70
CA LEU A 175 -24.35 -10.72 -7.10
C LEU A 175 -25.49 -10.61 -8.10
N ARG A 176 -26.65 -11.16 -7.76
CA ARG A 176 -27.86 -10.99 -8.57
C ARG A 176 -28.27 -9.52 -8.61
N SER A 177 -28.32 -8.85 -7.45
CA SER A 177 -28.62 -7.42 -7.37
C SER A 177 -27.60 -6.60 -8.16
N PHE A 178 -26.31 -6.88 -7.98
CA PHE A 178 -25.25 -6.25 -8.78
C PHE A 178 -25.49 -6.42 -10.28
N ALA A 179 -25.89 -7.61 -10.74
CA ALA A 179 -26.11 -7.87 -12.15
C ALA A 179 -27.38 -7.22 -12.72
N SER A 180 -28.47 -7.21 -11.95
CA SER A 180 -29.80 -6.83 -12.43
C SER A 180 -30.15 -5.34 -12.24
N ASP A 181 -29.48 -4.63 -11.33
CA ASP A 181 -29.85 -3.23 -11.04
C ASP A 181 -29.53 -2.29 -12.22
N THR A 182 -30.28 -1.20 -12.35
CA THR A 182 -30.08 -0.15 -13.37
C THR A 182 -29.31 1.06 -12.81
N PHE A 183 -29.18 1.14 -11.48
CA PHE A 183 -28.29 2.08 -10.81
C PHE A 183 -26.81 1.76 -11.05
N THR A 184 -25.94 2.67 -10.62
CA THR A 184 -24.50 2.44 -10.70
C THR A 184 -24.08 1.49 -9.59
N GLU A 185 -23.54 0.35 -9.97
CA GLU A 185 -23.09 -0.72 -9.10
C GLU A 185 -21.56 -0.83 -9.13
N ILE A 186 -20.95 -0.67 -7.97
CA ILE A 186 -19.51 -0.83 -7.76
C ILE A 186 -19.29 -2.08 -6.89
N MET A 187 -18.69 -3.12 -7.44
CA MET A 187 -18.25 -4.27 -6.64
C MET A 187 -16.78 -4.09 -6.26
N VAL A 188 -16.45 -4.16 -4.97
CA VAL A 188 -15.05 -4.23 -4.50
C VAL A 188 -14.74 -5.70 -4.21
N ILE A 189 -13.60 -6.19 -4.71
CA ILE A 189 -13.18 -7.58 -4.56
C ILE A 189 -11.65 -7.69 -4.47
N THR A 190 -11.15 -8.63 -3.67
CA THR A 190 -9.71 -8.93 -3.63
C THR A 190 -9.32 -9.92 -4.74
N LEU A 191 -8.11 -9.82 -5.28
CA LEU A 191 -7.63 -10.75 -6.30
C LEU A 191 -7.69 -12.23 -5.83
N ASP A 192 -7.35 -12.48 -4.56
CA ASP A 192 -7.40 -13.83 -3.96
C ASP A 192 -8.79 -14.45 -3.86
N ALA A 193 -9.85 -13.63 -3.98
CA ALA A 193 -11.21 -14.11 -3.92
C ALA A 193 -11.65 -14.85 -5.20
N PHE A 194 -10.93 -14.68 -6.31
CA PHE A 194 -11.29 -15.24 -7.62
C PHE A 194 -10.11 -15.69 -8.49
N ASN A 195 -8.87 -15.73 -7.98
CA ASN A 195 -7.70 -16.14 -8.75
C ASN A 195 -7.44 -17.66 -8.83
N LYS A 196 -8.26 -18.49 -8.16
CA LYS A 196 -8.13 -19.94 -8.09
C LYS A 196 -9.44 -20.62 -8.47
N ALA A 197 -9.34 -21.73 -9.20
CA ALA A 197 -10.51 -22.53 -9.56
C ALA A 197 -11.30 -23.07 -8.35
N SER A 198 -10.62 -23.21 -7.21
CA SER A 198 -11.24 -23.64 -5.94
C SER A 198 -12.05 -22.54 -5.24
N ASN A 199 -11.95 -21.27 -5.69
CA ASN A 199 -12.71 -20.17 -5.10
C ASN A 199 -14.23 -20.40 -5.25
N VAL A 200 -14.97 -19.93 -4.25
CA VAL A 200 -16.43 -20.10 -4.17
C VAL A 200 -17.15 -19.47 -5.36
N ILE A 201 -16.58 -18.42 -5.96
CA ILE A 201 -17.16 -17.72 -7.11
C ILE A 201 -17.36 -18.62 -8.36
N TYR A 202 -16.59 -19.71 -8.47
CA TYR A 202 -16.66 -20.67 -9.59
C TYR A 202 -17.49 -21.92 -9.28
N LYS A 203 -18.04 -22.02 -8.07
CA LYS A 203 -18.85 -23.16 -7.62
C LYS A 203 -20.33 -22.85 -7.75
N TYR A 204 -21.13 -23.87 -8.04
CA TYR A 204 -22.58 -23.75 -7.94
C TYR A 204 -23.00 -23.41 -6.51
N SER A 205 -24.06 -22.62 -6.38
CA SER A 205 -24.62 -22.24 -5.10
C SER A 205 -26.14 -22.27 -5.17
N GLU A 206 -26.76 -22.98 -4.23
CA GLU A 206 -28.21 -22.99 -4.05
C GLU A 206 -28.79 -21.61 -3.67
N LYS A 207 -27.93 -20.66 -3.26
CA LYS A 207 -28.32 -19.29 -2.93
C LYS A 207 -28.59 -18.43 -4.17
N LEU A 208 -28.23 -18.91 -5.36
CA LEU A 208 -28.47 -18.24 -6.64
C LEU A 208 -29.48 -19.07 -7.44
N PRO A 209 -30.51 -18.45 -8.03
CA PRO A 209 -31.48 -19.16 -8.85
C PRO A 209 -30.87 -19.55 -10.21
N GLY A 210 -31.32 -20.69 -10.74
CA GLY A 210 -30.96 -21.17 -12.07
C GLY A 210 -29.59 -21.87 -12.14
N GLU A 211 -29.11 -22.07 -13.36
CA GLU A 211 -27.87 -22.79 -13.65
C GLU A 211 -26.63 -21.88 -13.65
N ARG A 212 -26.80 -20.57 -13.42
CA ARG A 212 -25.68 -19.63 -13.43
C ARG A 212 -24.82 -19.77 -12.18
N LYS A 213 -23.51 -19.84 -12.39
CA LYS A 213 -22.50 -19.73 -11.35
C LYS A 213 -22.28 -18.26 -10.96
N PRO A 214 -21.80 -17.98 -9.73
CA PRO A 214 -21.62 -16.61 -9.23
C PRO A 214 -20.80 -15.70 -10.16
N TYR A 215 -19.68 -16.18 -10.73
CA TYR A 215 -18.85 -15.37 -11.63
C TYR A 215 -19.60 -14.96 -12.91
N GLN A 216 -20.55 -15.76 -13.40
CA GLN A 216 -21.30 -15.48 -14.64
C GLN A 216 -22.20 -14.25 -14.48
N PHE A 217 -22.75 -14.02 -13.29
CA PHE A 217 -23.48 -12.78 -12.97
C PHE A 217 -22.61 -11.53 -13.12
N ILE A 218 -21.30 -11.63 -12.85
CA ILE A 218 -20.37 -10.51 -13.03
C ILE A 218 -19.96 -10.44 -14.50
N GLN A 219 -19.60 -11.57 -15.09
CA GLN A 219 -19.13 -11.69 -16.47
C GLN A 219 -20.14 -11.13 -17.49
N GLU A 220 -21.41 -11.54 -17.38
CA GLU A 220 -22.48 -11.10 -18.29
C GLU A 220 -22.77 -9.60 -18.18
N THR A 221 -22.37 -8.92 -17.10
CA THR A 221 -22.50 -7.46 -16.97
C THR A 221 -21.50 -6.66 -17.80
N ARG A 222 -20.45 -7.32 -18.31
CA ARG A 222 -19.34 -6.71 -19.04
C ARG A 222 -18.76 -5.50 -18.28
N PRO A 223 -18.18 -5.72 -17.09
CA PRO A 223 -17.80 -4.63 -16.21
C PRO A 223 -16.62 -3.82 -16.75
N ILE A 224 -16.52 -2.58 -16.29
CA ILE A 224 -15.26 -1.82 -16.37
C ILE A 224 -14.45 -2.15 -15.11
N LEU A 225 -13.21 -2.64 -15.29
CA LEU A 225 -12.35 -2.92 -14.15
C LEU A 225 -11.60 -1.66 -13.73
N ILE A 226 -11.54 -1.43 -12.42
CA ILE A 226 -10.66 -0.46 -11.78
C ILE A 226 -9.64 -1.27 -10.98
N LEU A 227 -8.36 -1.19 -11.34
CA LEU A 227 -7.29 -1.94 -10.69
C LEU A 227 -6.49 -0.98 -9.79
N ASP A 228 -6.60 -1.16 -8.48
CA ASP A 228 -5.83 -0.38 -7.49
C ASP A 228 -4.52 -1.12 -7.14
N GLU A 229 -3.39 -0.44 -7.22
CA GLU A 229 -2.04 -1.02 -7.07
C GLU A 229 -1.78 -2.25 -7.99
N PRO A 230 -1.96 -2.09 -9.32
CA PRO A 230 -1.90 -3.17 -10.32
C PRO A 230 -0.54 -3.87 -10.42
N GLN A 231 0.55 -3.26 -9.93
CA GLN A 231 1.87 -3.90 -9.85
C GLN A 231 1.88 -5.16 -8.99
N ASN A 232 0.85 -5.37 -8.15
CA ASN A 232 0.63 -6.59 -7.37
C ASN A 232 -0.24 -7.63 -8.11
N MET A 233 -0.66 -7.36 -9.35
CA MET A 233 -1.62 -8.16 -10.13
C MET A 233 -1.09 -8.50 -11.54
N GLU A 234 0.23 -8.49 -11.74
CA GLU A 234 0.83 -8.71 -13.06
C GLU A 234 1.17 -10.18 -13.37
N SER A 235 0.95 -11.10 -12.42
CA SER A 235 1.19 -12.54 -12.64
C SER A 235 0.23 -13.11 -13.68
N ASP A 236 0.63 -14.17 -14.37
CA ASP A 236 -0.23 -14.84 -15.36
C ASP A 236 -1.53 -15.35 -14.74
N THR A 237 -1.47 -15.82 -13.49
CA THR A 237 -2.64 -16.22 -12.70
C THR A 237 -3.60 -15.05 -12.46
N ALA A 238 -3.07 -13.86 -12.17
CA ALA A 238 -3.87 -12.67 -11.95
C ALA A 238 -4.52 -12.20 -13.25
N LYS A 239 -3.75 -12.12 -14.34
CA LYS A 239 -4.26 -11.75 -15.67
C LYS A 239 -5.35 -12.69 -16.15
N THR A 240 -5.13 -14.00 -15.99
CA THR A 240 -6.11 -15.04 -16.30
C THR A 240 -7.40 -14.86 -15.50
N ALA A 241 -7.30 -14.57 -14.20
CA ALA A 241 -8.46 -14.30 -13.35
C ALA A 241 -9.21 -13.02 -13.75
N LEU A 242 -8.50 -11.94 -14.10
CA LEU A 242 -9.10 -10.69 -14.57
C LEU A 242 -9.86 -10.90 -15.89
N ARG A 243 -9.29 -11.68 -16.81
CA ARG A 243 -9.95 -12.08 -18.07
C ARG A 243 -11.26 -12.83 -17.83
N SER A 244 -11.32 -13.69 -16.81
CA SER A 244 -12.54 -14.45 -16.47
C SER A 244 -13.73 -13.58 -16.05
N LEU A 245 -13.54 -12.29 -15.77
CA LEU A 245 -14.63 -11.35 -15.51
C LEU A 245 -15.22 -10.73 -16.79
N HIS A 246 -14.71 -11.10 -17.98
CA HIS A 246 -15.08 -10.56 -19.30
C HIS A 246 -15.21 -9.03 -19.33
N PRO A 247 -14.18 -8.28 -18.90
CA PRO A 247 -14.26 -6.84 -18.83
C PRO A 247 -14.28 -6.17 -20.21
N LEU A 248 -14.88 -4.98 -20.30
CA LEU A 248 -14.81 -4.14 -21.50
C LEU A 248 -13.42 -3.52 -21.66
N ILE A 249 -12.90 -2.97 -20.57
CA ILE A 249 -11.57 -2.38 -20.44
C ILE A 249 -11.11 -2.52 -18.97
N ALA A 250 -9.84 -2.25 -18.71
CA ALA A 250 -9.33 -2.04 -17.36
C ALA A 250 -8.62 -0.69 -17.22
N MET A 251 -8.95 0.03 -16.14
CA MET A 251 -8.28 1.25 -15.71
C MET A 251 -7.34 0.94 -14.54
N ARG A 252 -6.04 1.09 -14.76
CA ARG A 252 -4.96 0.84 -13.80
C ARG A 252 -4.62 2.13 -13.07
N TYR A 253 -4.72 2.14 -11.75
CA TYR A 253 -4.35 3.27 -10.91
C TYR A 253 -3.15 2.89 -10.04
N SER A 254 -1.97 3.48 -10.32
CA SER A 254 -0.73 3.17 -9.60
C SER A 254 0.07 4.43 -9.31
N ALA A 255 0.82 4.43 -8.20
CA ALA A 255 1.87 5.43 -7.97
C ALA A 255 3.23 4.97 -8.52
N THR A 256 3.42 3.66 -8.65
CA THR A 256 4.69 3.04 -9.04
C THR A 256 4.41 1.90 -10.02
N PRO A 257 3.94 2.21 -11.24
CA PRO A 257 3.68 1.17 -12.24
C PRO A 257 5.00 0.48 -12.62
N ARG A 258 4.99 -0.86 -12.67
CA ARG A 258 6.09 -1.63 -13.31
C ARG A 258 5.96 -1.59 -14.82
N THR A 259 4.72 -1.66 -15.29
CA THR A 259 4.31 -1.45 -16.68
C THR A 259 3.11 -0.48 -16.70
N ASP A 260 3.08 0.36 -17.71
CA ASP A 260 2.13 1.46 -17.89
C ASP A 260 1.42 1.38 -19.24
N PRO A 261 0.68 0.28 -19.52
CA PRO A 261 0.01 0.13 -20.81
C PRO A 261 -0.99 1.27 -21.04
N ASN A 262 -1.00 1.79 -22.27
CA ASN A 262 -1.83 2.92 -22.70
C ASN A 262 -1.93 4.02 -21.63
N LEU A 263 -0.80 4.59 -21.23
CA LEU A 263 -0.74 5.66 -20.25
C LEU A 263 -1.59 6.86 -20.72
N VAL A 264 -2.58 7.24 -19.91
CA VAL A 264 -3.49 8.37 -20.20
C VAL A 264 -3.19 9.61 -19.37
N TYR A 265 -2.62 9.44 -18.18
CA TYR A 265 -2.30 10.54 -17.28
C TYR A 265 -1.13 10.17 -16.38
N ARG A 266 -0.25 11.14 -16.13
CA ARG A 266 0.92 10.99 -15.26
C ARG A 266 1.07 12.20 -14.35
N LEU A 267 1.15 11.93 -13.05
CA LEU A 267 1.52 12.87 -12.02
C LEU A 267 2.65 12.25 -11.19
N THR A 268 3.89 12.57 -11.56
CA THR A 268 5.09 12.01 -10.94
C THR A 268 5.32 12.54 -9.52
N PRO A 269 6.11 11.85 -8.67
CA PRO A 269 6.54 12.38 -7.37
C PRO A 269 7.16 13.77 -7.47
N PHE A 270 7.98 13.99 -8.49
CA PHE A 270 8.66 15.26 -8.73
C PHE A 270 7.66 16.38 -9.06
N GLU A 271 6.67 16.11 -9.91
CA GLU A 271 5.61 17.07 -10.23
C GLU A 271 4.70 17.33 -9.04
N ALA A 272 4.29 16.29 -8.30
CA ALA A 272 3.50 16.44 -7.09
C ALA A 272 4.21 17.32 -6.06
N PHE A 273 5.52 17.15 -5.91
CA PHE A 273 6.36 18.00 -5.08
C PHE A 273 6.44 19.44 -5.62
N ARG A 274 6.71 19.63 -6.92
CA ARG A 274 6.79 20.97 -7.55
C ARG A 274 5.48 21.74 -7.47
N ARG A 275 4.34 21.06 -7.55
CA ARG A 275 2.99 21.63 -7.42
C ARG A 275 2.54 21.79 -5.96
N ASN A 276 3.40 21.48 -4.97
CA ASN A 276 3.08 21.50 -3.54
C ASN A 276 1.84 20.65 -3.16
N LEU A 277 1.59 19.58 -3.90
CA LEU A 277 0.46 18.66 -3.64
C LEU A 277 0.77 17.69 -2.49
N VAL A 278 2.05 17.47 -2.22
CA VAL A 278 2.54 16.57 -1.16
C VAL A 278 3.46 17.33 -0.20
N LYS A 279 3.57 16.83 1.03
CA LYS A 279 4.48 17.39 2.02
C LYS A 279 5.93 17.16 1.62
N LYS A 280 6.81 18.09 2.02
CA LYS A 280 8.25 17.94 1.85
C LYS A 280 8.77 16.88 2.83
N ILE A 281 9.76 16.11 2.38
CA ILE A 281 10.42 15.08 3.19
C ILE A 281 11.60 15.74 3.91
N GLU A 282 11.63 15.61 5.23
CA GLU A 282 12.76 15.98 6.08
C GLU A 282 13.30 14.69 6.72
N VAL A 283 14.59 14.39 6.49
CA VAL A 283 15.23 13.19 7.03
C VAL A 283 16.15 13.60 8.18
N SER A 284 15.76 13.24 9.40
CA SER A 284 16.63 13.38 10.57
C SER A 284 17.41 12.08 10.79
N GLY A 285 18.72 12.12 10.49
CA GLY A 285 19.63 11.03 10.77
C GLY A 285 20.01 11.03 12.26
N VAL A 286 19.47 10.06 13.00
CA VAL A 286 19.71 9.93 14.47
C VAL A 286 21.14 9.44 14.77
N VAL A 287 21.87 8.99 13.75
CA VAL A 287 23.26 8.57 13.85
C VAL A 287 24.09 9.63 13.12
N LYS A 288 25.00 10.33 13.84
CA LYS A 288 26.01 11.15 13.17
C LYS A 288 26.75 10.24 12.18
N LYS A 289 27.09 10.75 10.99
CA LYS A 289 27.84 9.97 9.98
C LYS A 289 29.11 9.31 10.52
N ASP A 290 29.67 9.81 11.63
CA ASP A 290 30.82 9.23 12.32
C ASP A 290 30.50 7.99 13.21
N ASP A 291 29.23 7.72 13.54
CA ASP A 291 28.82 6.59 14.41
C ASP A 291 28.42 5.33 13.62
N LEU A 292 28.18 5.40 12.31
CA LEU A 292 27.86 4.22 11.47
C LEU A 292 29.07 3.30 11.24
N ASN A 293 30.28 3.80 11.49
CA ASN A 293 31.51 3.02 11.49
C ASN A 293 31.88 2.51 12.89
N GLN A 294 31.05 2.73 13.91
CA GLN A 294 31.30 2.16 15.23
C GLN A 294 30.82 0.71 15.29
N PRO A 295 31.71 -0.25 15.57
CA PRO A 295 31.36 -1.66 15.57
C PRO A 295 30.41 -1.99 16.72
N PHE A 296 29.31 -2.69 16.40
CA PHE A 296 28.47 -3.34 17.39
C PHE A 296 29.03 -4.71 17.75
N LEU A 297 29.47 -4.90 18.99
CA LEU A 297 29.93 -6.19 19.52
C LEU A 297 29.37 -6.40 20.92
N ALA A 298 28.59 -7.46 21.13
CA ALA A 298 28.11 -7.84 22.45
C ALA A 298 28.60 -9.25 22.82
N LEU A 299 29.37 -9.39 23.90
CA LEU A 299 29.84 -10.71 24.36
C LEU A 299 28.76 -11.39 25.20
N THR A 300 28.08 -12.40 24.63
CA THR A 300 26.91 -13.02 25.26
C THR A 300 27.25 -14.25 26.08
N LYS A 301 28.34 -14.96 25.75
CA LYS A 301 28.73 -16.19 26.44
C LYS A 301 30.19 -16.53 26.24
N ILE A 302 30.85 -17.09 27.25
CA ILE A 302 32.11 -17.82 27.08
C ILE A 302 31.87 -19.30 27.42
N SER A 303 32.35 -20.22 26.58
CA SER A 303 32.17 -21.66 26.74
C SER A 303 33.51 -22.37 26.90
N ARG A 304 33.55 -23.34 27.83
CA ARG A 304 34.71 -24.19 28.15
C ARG A 304 34.54 -25.65 27.73
N ASN A 305 33.49 -25.97 26.95
CA ASN A 305 33.23 -27.34 26.50
C ASN A 305 34.19 -27.71 25.36
N GLY A 306 35.41 -28.13 25.72
CA GLY A 306 36.49 -28.45 24.77
C GLY A 306 37.46 -27.28 24.60
N ARG A 307 37.52 -26.68 23.39
CA ARG A 307 38.31 -25.46 23.15
C ARG A 307 37.54 -24.22 23.65
N ILE A 308 38.24 -23.28 24.27
CA ILE A 308 37.64 -22.03 24.77
C ILE A 308 37.09 -21.23 23.59
N THR A 309 35.82 -20.83 23.68
CA THR A 309 35.11 -20.06 22.64
C THR A 309 34.29 -18.94 23.26
N ALA A 310 34.13 -17.83 22.53
CA ALA A 310 33.29 -16.70 22.88
C ALA A 310 32.13 -16.58 21.89
N ARG A 311 30.90 -16.36 22.39
CA ARG A 311 29.77 -15.97 21.56
C ARG A 311 29.65 -14.47 21.54
N VAL A 312 29.74 -13.89 20.36
CA VAL A 312 29.63 -12.45 20.16
C VAL A 312 28.47 -12.18 19.22
N ARG A 313 27.58 -11.29 19.63
CA ARG A 313 26.54 -10.77 18.77
C ARG A 313 27.03 -9.52 18.05
N THR A 314 26.85 -9.48 16.74
CA THR A 314 27.30 -8.40 15.88
C THR A 314 26.47 -8.36 14.60
N TYR A 315 26.75 -7.43 13.68
CA TYR A 315 26.18 -7.42 12.35
C TYR A 315 27.11 -8.12 11.36
N ALA A 316 26.54 -8.93 10.46
CA ALA A 316 27.26 -9.61 9.39
C ALA A 316 26.53 -9.44 8.06
N ASP A 317 27.30 -9.37 6.96
CA ASP A 317 26.74 -9.30 5.62
C ASP A 317 26.51 -10.70 5.04
N GLU A 318 25.24 -11.07 4.93
CA GLU A 318 24.80 -12.32 4.30
C GLU A 318 24.08 -12.00 3.00
N LYS A 319 24.62 -12.48 1.87
CA LYS A 319 24.03 -12.29 0.52
C LYS A 319 23.72 -10.82 0.17
N GLY A 320 24.57 -9.88 0.62
CA GLY A 320 24.43 -8.45 0.35
C GLY A 320 23.40 -7.73 1.23
N GLN A 321 22.89 -8.37 2.29
CA GLN A 321 22.09 -7.71 3.33
C GLN A 321 22.77 -7.83 4.69
N THR A 322 22.89 -6.70 5.39
CA THR A 322 23.38 -6.66 6.76
C THR A 322 22.33 -7.20 7.72
N ARG A 323 22.69 -8.21 8.54
CA ARG A 323 21.80 -8.82 9.54
C ARG A 323 22.52 -9.04 10.86
N GLU A 324 21.76 -9.02 11.95
CA GLU A 324 22.26 -9.36 13.28
C GLU A 324 22.58 -10.87 13.31
N ALA A 325 23.80 -11.23 13.70
CA ALA A 325 24.30 -12.59 13.75
C ALA A 325 24.96 -12.87 15.11
N GLU A 326 24.84 -14.11 15.58
CA GLU A 326 25.57 -14.60 16.75
C GLU A 326 26.74 -15.47 16.27
N LEU A 327 27.96 -14.96 16.43
CA LEU A 327 29.20 -15.60 16.00
C LEU A 327 29.84 -16.36 17.15
N VAL A 328 30.38 -17.54 16.86
CA VAL A 328 31.22 -18.29 17.80
C VAL A 328 32.67 -18.05 17.42
N LEU A 329 33.36 -17.20 18.18
CA LEU A 329 34.75 -16.84 17.96
C LEU A 329 35.70 -17.73 18.76
N ARG A 330 36.85 -18.02 18.15
CA ARG A 330 38.01 -18.71 18.70
C ARG A 330 39.20 -17.76 18.72
N GLN A 331 40.25 -18.15 19.43
CA GLN A 331 41.53 -17.45 19.37
C GLN A 331 42.02 -17.39 17.91
N TYR A 332 42.51 -16.22 17.51
CA TYR A 332 42.98 -15.86 16.16
C TYR A 332 41.88 -15.70 15.10
N ASP A 333 40.60 -15.76 15.46
CA ASP A 333 39.52 -15.43 14.52
C ASP A 333 39.50 -13.93 14.22
N ASP A 334 39.25 -13.60 12.95
CA ASP A 334 39.22 -12.24 12.42
C ASP A 334 37.78 -11.88 12.05
N LEU A 335 37.21 -10.90 12.76
CA LEU A 335 35.83 -10.48 12.57
C LEU A 335 35.56 -9.93 11.16
N TYR A 336 36.53 -9.29 10.51
CA TYR A 336 36.36 -8.77 9.15
C TYR A 336 36.16 -9.91 8.15
N LYS A 337 36.93 -10.99 8.27
CA LYS A 337 36.81 -12.17 7.40
C LYS A 337 35.48 -12.89 7.58
N ILE A 338 34.96 -12.91 8.81
CA ILE A 338 33.72 -13.62 9.15
C ILE A 338 32.49 -12.79 8.75
N THR A 339 32.49 -11.49 9.05
CA THR A 339 31.31 -10.61 8.87
C THR A 339 31.28 -9.89 7.54
N ARG A 340 32.45 -9.72 6.88
CA ARG A 340 32.66 -8.89 5.68
C ARG A 340 32.29 -7.41 5.84
N ARG A 341 32.27 -6.90 7.09
CA ARG A 341 31.93 -5.52 7.42
C ARG A 341 33.18 -4.66 7.58
N ASP A 342 33.23 -3.53 6.88
CA ASP A 342 34.40 -2.63 6.88
C ASP A 342 34.78 -2.08 8.28
N GLU A 343 33.82 -1.99 9.21
CA GLU A 343 34.05 -1.54 10.60
C GLU A 343 34.99 -2.45 11.40
N PHE A 344 35.20 -3.70 10.98
CA PHE A 344 36.12 -4.65 11.62
C PHE A 344 37.50 -4.74 10.97
N LYS A 345 37.76 -3.93 9.92
CA LYS A 345 39.02 -3.96 9.17
C LYS A 345 40.23 -3.56 10.02
N ASP A 346 40.01 -2.75 11.06
CA ASP A 346 41.04 -2.26 11.97
C ASP A 346 41.31 -3.22 13.13
N ARG A 347 41.96 -4.35 12.83
CA ARG A 347 42.57 -5.28 13.82
C ARG A 347 41.59 -5.84 14.87
N TYR A 348 40.38 -6.19 14.46
CA TYR A 348 39.42 -6.96 15.27
C TYR A 348 39.70 -8.47 15.22
N CYS A 349 40.97 -8.84 15.40
CA CYS A 349 41.42 -10.22 15.53
C CYS A 349 41.44 -10.63 17.00
N VAL A 350 40.90 -11.79 17.34
CA VAL A 350 40.86 -12.29 18.72
C VAL A 350 42.26 -12.69 19.17
N VAL A 351 42.79 -12.00 20.19
CA VAL A 351 44.10 -12.30 20.79
C VAL A 351 43.95 -13.30 21.93
N GLU A 352 42.99 -13.07 22.82
CA GLU A 352 42.79 -13.90 24.00
C GLU A 352 41.30 -14.07 24.32
N ILE A 353 40.93 -15.28 24.71
CA ILE A 353 39.63 -15.56 25.33
C ILE A 353 39.92 -16.14 26.71
N ASN A 354 39.69 -15.34 27.75
CA ASN A 354 39.92 -15.75 29.12
C ASN A 354 38.60 -16.13 29.77
N ALA A 355 38.40 -17.43 29.98
CA ALA A 355 37.18 -17.92 30.57
C ALA A 355 37.16 -17.84 32.11
N ALA A 356 38.29 -17.53 32.77
CA ALA A 356 38.36 -17.40 34.23
C ALA A 356 38.03 -15.98 34.68
N GLU A 357 38.53 -14.99 33.94
CA GLU A 357 38.25 -13.57 34.14
C GLU A 357 37.12 -13.05 33.24
N GLU A 358 36.49 -13.96 32.49
CA GLU A 358 35.31 -13.75 31.65
C GLU A 358 35.44 -12.61 30.62
N PHE A 359 36.56 -12.55 29.88
CA PHE A 359 36.78 -11.53 28.86
C PHE A 359 37.27 -12.07 27.50
N LEU A 360 37.09 -11.23 26.49
CA LEU A 360 37.57 -11.36 25.12
C LEU A 360 38.43 -10.14 24.77
N LEU A 361 39.68 -10.36 24.36
CA LEU A 361 40.62 -9.30 23.96
C LEU A 361 40.87 -9.34 22.45
N PHE A 362 40.78 -8.17 21.81
CA PHE A 362 41.12 -7.96 20.40
C PHE A 362 42.49 -7.30 20.25
N GLU A 363 43.11 -7.46 19.07
CA GLU A 363 44.44 -6.93 18.74
C GLU A 363 44.50 -5.40 18.76
N ASN A 364 43.38 -4.72 18.52
CA ASN A 364 43.24 -3.27 18.68
C ASN A 364 43.17 -2.78 20.14
N GLY A 365 43.30 -3.68 21.12
CA GLY A 365 43.30 -3.36 22.55
C GLY A 365 41.90 -3.27 23.18
N ILE A 366 40.85 -3.57 22.43
CA ILE A 366 39.48 -3.62 22.95
C ILE A 366 39.28 -4.91 23.73
N THR A 367 38.84 -4.77 24.98
CA THR A 367 38.47 -5.88 25.85
C THR A 367 36.97 -5.85 26.10
N LEU A 368 36.25 -6.91 25.71
CA LEU A 368 34.84 -7.12 26.05
C LEU A 368 34.75 -8.11 27.22
N ARG A 369 34.15 -7.72 28.34
CA ARG A 369 33.79 -8.66 29.40
C ARG A 369 32.44 -9.31 29.13
N LEU A 370 32.15 -10.41 29.80
CA LEU A 370 30.87 -11.10 29.66
C LEU A 370 29.71 -10.13 29.96
N ASN A 371 28.77 -10.04 29.02
CA ASN A 371 27.66 -9.08 28.98
C ASN A 371 28.01 -7.62 28.62
N ASP A 372 29.26 -7.31 28.28
CA ASP A 372 29.63 -6.00 27.73
C ASP A 372 29.14 -5.86 26.28
N THR A 373 28.85 -4.61 25.92
CA THR A 373 28.49 -4.21 24.55
C THR A 373 29.33 -3.01 24.13
N LEU A 374 29.97 -3.12 22.97
CA LEU A 374 30.62 -2.02 22.24
C LEU A 374 29.68 -1.55 21.12
N GLY A 375 29.60 -0.23 20.90
CA GLY A 375 28.69 0.40 19.92
C GLY A 375 27.30 0.71 20.49
N PRO A 376 26.51 1.58 19.81
CA PRO A 376 25.19 1.98 20.31
C PRO A 376 24.27 0.76 20.36
N SER A 377 23.86 0.39 21.57
CA SER A 377 22.95 -0.74 21.76
C SER A 377 21.60 -0.42 21.11
N ARG A 378 20.86 -1.44 20.67
CA ARG A 378 19.50 -1.26 20.12
C ARG A 378 18.56 -0.43 21.04
N PRO A 379 18.55 -0.61 22.38
CA PRO A 379 17.87 0.29 23.30
C PRO A 379 18.25 1.77 23.17
N GLU A 380 19.53 2.05 22.92
CA GLU A 380 20.05 3.41 22.78
C GLU A 380 19.61 4.04 21.47
N ILE A 381 19.65 3.29 20.36
CA ILE A 381 19.11 3.74 19.07
C ILE A 381 17.62 4.07 19.21
N PHE A 382 16.84 3.19 19.85
CA PHE A 382 15.43 3.46 20.12
C PHE A 382 15.23 4.71 20.97
N ARG A 383 16.04 4.88 22.03
CA ARG A 383 15.98 6.07 22.88
C ARG A 383 16.20 7.33 22.07
N LEU A 384 17.26 7.37 21.25
CA LEU A 384 17.57 8.53 20.43
C LEU A 384 16.48 8.82 19.39
N GLN A 385 15.96 7.79 18.69
CA GLN A 385 14.88 7.96 17.71
C GLN A 385 13.59 8.48 18.34
N ILE A 386 13.24 7.97 19.52
CA ILE A 386 12.05 8.39 20.26
C ILE A 386 12.22 9.81 20.78
N GLU A 387 13.36 10.14 21.40
CA GLU A 387 13.65 11.49 21.90
C GLU A 387 13.61 12.52 20.77
N GLU A 388 14.22 12.22 19.62
CA GLU A 388 14.19 13.08 18.44
C GLU A 388 12.77 13.28 17.92
N THR A 389 12.02 12.18 17.74
CA THR A 389 10.65 12.24 17.23
C THR A 389 9.72 13.03 18.15
N ILE A 390 9.85 12.88 19.47
CA ILE A 390 9.05 13.64 20.44
C ILE A 390 9.42 15.11 20.39
N ARG A 391 10.72 15.44 20.32
CA ARG A 391 11.16 16.84 20.22
C ARG A 391 10.57 17.50 18.98
N THR A 392 10.78 16.90 17.80
CA THR A 392 10.23 17.43 16.54
C THR A 392 8.70 17.51 16.59
N HIS A 393 8.02 16.52 17.18
CA HIS A 393 6.56 16.56 17.34
C HIS A 393 6.11 17.77 18.17
N MET A 394 6.77 18.02 19.31
CA MET A 394 6.41 19.11 20.21
C MET A 394 6.67 20.47 19.55
N GLU A 395 7.82 20.64 18.89
CA GLU A 395 8.16 21.84 18.13
C GLU A 395 7.12 22.13 17.04
N ARG A 396 6.82 21.13 16.20
CA ARG A 396 5.82 21.28 15.13
C ARG A 396 4.42 21.57 15.68
N GLN A 397 4.04 20.99 16.81
CA GLN A 397 2.71 21.23 17.39
C GLN A 397 2.58 22.64 17.95
N GLU A 398 3.63 23.22 18.53
CA GLU A 398 3.61 24.63 18.95
C GLU A 398 3.62 25.58 17.75
N GLU A 399 4.40 25.29 16.70
CA GLU A 399 4.42 26.06 15.44
C GLU A 399 3.04 26.11 14.75
N LEU A 400 2.30 25.01 14.79
CA LEU A 400 1.03 24.85 14.09
C LEU A 400 -0.21 25.11 14.95
N ARG A 401 -0.01 25.43 16.24
CA ARG A 401 -1.08 25.64 17.21
C ARG A 401 -2.09 26.70 16.76
N ASP A 402 -1.58 27.83 16.28
CA ASP A 402 -2.42 28.97 15.87
C ASP A 402 -3.20 28.70 14.57
N ARG A 403 -2.89 27.59 13.88
CA ARG A 403 -3.58 27.16 12.66
C ARG A 403 -4.61 26.05 12.90
N ASP A 404 -4.85 25.69 14.16
CA ASP A 404 -5.75 24.58 14.55
C ASP A 404 -5.41 23.24 13.86
N VAL A 405 -4.11 23.00 13.61
CA VAL A 405 -3.63 21.75 13.01
C VAL A 405 -3.07 20.84 14.08
N LYS A 406 -3.63 19.63 14.17
CA LYS A 406 -3.13 18.56 15.04
C LYS A 406 -1.97 17.82 14.36
N VAL A 407 -0.82 17.77 15.03
CA VAL A 407 0.34 16.99 14.59
C VAL A 407 0.21 15.55 15.07
N LEU A 408 0.61 14.59 14.23
CA LEU A 408 0.63 13.16 14.53
C LEU A 408 2.01 12.61 14.22
N SER A 409 2.50 11.71 15.07
CA SER A 409 3.74 10.95 14.85
C SER A 409 3.41 9.46 14.87
N LEU A 410 4.01 8.71 13.95
CA LEU A 410 3.81 7.27 13.82
C LEU A 410 5.14 6.55 14.07
N PHE A 411 5.13 5.60 14.99
CA PHE A 411 6.27 4.72 15.25
C PHE A 411 5.99 3.33 14.68
N PHE A 412 6.87 2.86 13.80
CA PHE A 412 6.88 1.46 13.38
C PHE A 412 7.77 0.66 14.34
N ILE A 413 7.18 -0.34 14.99
CA ILE A 413 7.87 -1.19 15.96
C ILE A 413 8.08 -2.59 15.40
N ASP A 414 9.17 -3.23 15.78
CA ASP A 414 9.56 -4.56 15.32
C ASP A 414 8.79 -5.69 16.01
N ARG A 415 8.39 -5.49 17.27
CA ARG A 415 7.65 -6.47 18.07
C ARG A 415 6.57 -5.78 18.89
N VAL A 416 5.37 -6.32 18.86
CA VAL A 416 4.22 -5.82 19.65
C VAL A 416 4.54 -5.79 21.14
N ALA A 417 5.22 -6.84 21.65
CA ALA A 417 5.68 -6.95 23.04
C ALA A 417 6.55 -5.77 23.51
N ASN A 418 7.32 -5.14 22.60
CA ASN A 418 8.16 -3.98 22.94
C ASN A 418 7.33 -2.76 23.38
N TYR A 419 6.02 -2.75 23.13
CA TYR A 419 5.10 -1.71 23.56
C TYR A 419 4.01 -2.22 24.52
N THR A 420 3.44 -3.42 24.28
CA THR A 420 2.28 -3.92 25.03
C THR A 420 2.62 -4.44 26.42
N ASP A 421 3.82 -4.99 26.61
CA ASP A 421 4.21 -5.60 27.87
C ASP A 421 4.37 -4.52 28.96
N GLU A 422 4.17 -4.90 30.23
CA GLU A 422 4.36 -3.99 31.36
C GLU A 422 5.76 -3.35 31.35
N ASN A 423 6.76 -4.14 30.94
CA ASN A 423 8.16 -3.72 30.77
C ASN A 423 8.55 -3.50 29.30
N GLY A 424 7.59 -3.17 28.43
CA GLY A 424 7.85 -2.86 27.03
C GLY A 424 8.85 -1.72 26.88
N ILE A 425 10.00 -2.02 26.25
CA ILE A 425 11.12 -1.09 26.16
C ILE A 425 10.75 0.25 25.49
N ILE A 426 9.99 0.21 24.39
CA ILE A 426 9.59 1.41 23.64
C ILE A 426 8.63 2.26 24.47
N LYS A 427 7.69 1.62 25.17
CA LYS A 427 6.74 2.30 26.06
C LYS A 427 7.47 3.07 27.16
N GLN A 428 8.41 2.43 27.86
CA GLN A 428 9.17 3.07 28.93
C GLN A 428 10.10 4.17 28.41
N LEU A 429 10.73 3.98 27.26
CA LEU A 429 11.59 4.99 26.64
C LEU A 429 10.78 6.21 26.22
N PHE A 430 9.59 6.02 25.63
CA PHE A 430 8.67 7.10 25.29
C PHE A 430 8.25 7.90 26.52
N ASP A 431 7.77 7.21 27.57
CA ASP A 431 7.26 7.90 28.77
C ASP A 431 8.35 8.75 29.43
N ARG A 432 9.56 8.19 29.56
CA ARG A 432 10.74 8.93 30.06
C ARG A 432 11.12 10.11 29.18
N ALA A 433 11.17 9.93 27.87
CA ALA A 433 11.53 10.97 26.92
C ALA A 433 10.50 12.10 26.92
N PHE A 434 9.21 11.78 26.93
CA PHE A 434 8.12 12.75 26.97
C PHE A 434 8.15 13.59 28.25
N ASP A 435 8.27 12.95 29.42
CA ASP A 435 8.30 13.68 30.71
C ASP A 435 9.54 14.56 30.87
N LYS A 436 10.66 14.15 30.26
CA LYS A 436 11.87 14.96 30.18
C LYS A 436 11.66 16.19 29.30
N LEU A 437 11.12 16.00 28.09
CA LEU A 437 11.01 17.06 27.07
C LEU A 437 9.84 18.03 27.34
N LYS A 438 8.70 17.56 27.86
CA LYS A 438 7.49 18.40 28.05
C LYS A 438 7.72 19.63 28.94
N LYS A 439 8.78 19.64 29.75
CA LYS A 439 9.17 20.79 30.59
C LYS A 439 9.60 22.00 29.77
N GLN A 440 10.05 21.78 28.53
CA GLN A 440 10.53 22.81 27.61
C GLN A 440 9.41 23.37 26.71
N TYR A 441 8.25 22.69 26.64
CA TYR A 441 7.15 23.03 25.73
C TYR A 441 5.86 23.30 26.51
N PRO A 442 5.47 24.57 26.72
CA PRO A 442 4.29 24.96 27.51
C PRO A 442 3.00 24.23 27.13
N TYR A 443 2.79 23.91 25.84
CA TYR A 443 1.60 23.20 25.38
C TYR A 443 1.47 21.80 26.03
N PHE A 444 2.58 21.11 26.25
CA PHE A 444 2.60 19.73 26.74
C PHE A 444 2.77 19.59 28.25
N LYS A 445 3.02 20.70 28.97
CA LYS A 445 3.39 20.70 30.39
C LYS A 445 2.44 19.90 31.29
N ASN A 446 1.13 19.95 31.01
CA ASN A 446 0.09 19.30 31.81
C ASN A 446 -0.34 17.92 31.29
N TYR A 447 0.23 17.46 30.18
CA TYR A 447 -0.08 16.14 29.64
C TYR A 447 0.75 15.05 30.33
N ARG A 448 0.13 13.88 30.45
CA ARG A 448 0.81 12.64 30.85
C ARG A 448 1.13 11.81 29.60
N PRO A 449 2.21 11.02 29.61
CA PRO A 449 2.58 10.19 28.46
C PRO A 449 1.42 9.32 27.94
N GLU A 450 0.63 8.73 28.83
CA GLU A 450 -0.49 7.84 28.48
C GLU A 450 -1.64 8.57 27.77
N GLN A 451 -1.72 9.90 27.87
CA GLN A 451 -2.74 10.71 27.22
C GLN A 451 -2.37 11.10 25.78
N VAL A 452 -1.10 10.94 25.41
CA VAL A 452 -0.55 11.43 24.13
C VAL A 452 -0.02 10.31 23.24
N ARG A 453 -0.03 9.07 23.72
CA ARG A 453 0.29 7.88 22.93
C ARG A 453 -0.88 6.92 22.88
N GLU A 454 -1.09 6.34 21.71
CA GLU A 454 -2.05 5.28 21.45
C GLU A 454 -1.37 4.22 20.58
N ALA A 455 -1.81 2.97 20.66
CA ALA A 455 -1.29 1.92 19.81
C ALA A 455 -2.42 1.20 19.08
N TYR A 456 -2.13 0.88 17.82
CA TYR A 456 -3.00 0.12 16.96
C TYR A 456 -2.22 -1.10 16.45
N PHE A 457 -2.69 -2.30 16.81
CA PHE A 457 -2.14 -3.56 16.32
C PHE A 457 -3.23 -4.29 15.57
N ALA A 458 -2.94 -4.73 14.34
CA ALA A 458 -3.85 -5.59 13.59
C ALA A 458 -4.13 -6.84 14.42
N LYS A 459 -5.42 -7.14 14.66
CA LYS A 459 -5.82 -8.42 15.27
C LYS A 459 -5.47 -9.51 14.26
N LYS A 460 -4.74 -10.53 14.72
CA LYS A 460 -4.46 -11.72 13.92
C LYS A 460 -5.73 -12.46 13.53
#